data_AF-A0A7J6N8H9-F1
#
_entry.id   AF-A0A7J6N8H9-F1
#
_cell.length_a   1.000
_cell.length_b   1.000
_cell.length_c   1.000
_cell.angle_alpha   90.00
_cell.angle_beta   90.00
_cell.angle_gamma   90.00
#
_symmetry.space_group_name_H-M   'P 1'
#
loop_
_entity.id
_entity.type
_entity.pdbx_description
1 polymer ?
#
loop_
_entity_poly.entity_id
_entity_poly.type
_entity_poly.pdbx_seq_one_letter_code
_entity_poly.pdbx_strand_id
1 'polypeptide(L)'
;MNYGGLSGVPTSWSLTSQRVITPLTLEHEFGLHKGNIFHGALQLHQLGYTRPQARTPLDGLYLCGAGAHPGGGVMGTPGKNAAQVIVWDLAKKERK
;
A
#
# COMPACT_ATOMS: atom_id res chain seq x y z
N MET A 1 -28.82 37.39 -9.35
CA MET A 1 -28.70 35.97 -8.99
C MET A 1 -29.12 35.11 -10.18
N ASN A 2 -28.21 34.28 -10.70
CA ASN A 2 -28.53 33.08 -11.48
C ASN A 2 -27.32 32.15 -11.42
N TYR A 3 -27.50 31.02 -10.74
CA TYR A 3 -26.62 29.86 -10.83
C TYR A 3 -26.96 29.14 -12.14
N GLY A 4 -25.98 28.94 -13.03
CA GLY A 4 -26.19 28.20 -14.27
C GLY A 4 -24.94 28.11 -15.14
N GLY A 5 -24.33 26.92 -15.19
CA GLY A 5 -23.60 26.43 -16.36
C GLY A 5 -22.15 26.89 -16.55
N LEU A 6 -21.20 26.26 -15.85
CA LEU A 6 -19.84 26.09 -16.39
C LEU A 6 -19.62 24.61 -16.73
N SER A 7 -20.39 24.12 -17.69
CA SER A 7 -20.30 22.76 -18.25
C SER A 7 -19.56 22.73 -19.59
N GLY A 8 -18.56 23.59 -19.79
CA GLY A 8 -17.99 23.78 -21.13
C GLY A 8 -16.61 24.42 -21.22
N VAL A 9 -15.84 24.52 -20.14
CA VAL A 9 -14.44 24.97 -20.24
C VAL A 9 -13.55 23.75 -20.43
N PRO A 10 -12.85 23.60 -21.58
CA PRO A 10 -11.92 22.48 -21.74
C PRO A 10 -10.84 22.55 -20.66
N THR A 11 -10.56 21.42 -20.01
CA THR A 11 -9.55 21.30 -18.94
C THR A 11 -8.17 21.77 -19.40
N SER A 12 -7.92 21.85 -20.71
CA SER A 12 -6.70 22.34 -21.34
C SER A 12 -6.40 23.83 -21.09
N TRP A 13 -7.40 24.69 -20.89
CA TRP A 13 -7.18 26.15 -20.81
C TRP A 13 -6.57 26.61 -19.47
N SER A 14 -6.45 25.72 -18.49
CA SER A 14 -5.86 26.02 -17.17
C SER A 14 -5.02 24.87 -16.62
N LEU A 15 -4.33 24.11 -17.48
CA LEU A 15 -3.36 23.08 -17.07
C LEU A 15 -1.95 23.69 -17.02
N THR A 16 -1.41 23.93 -15.83
CA THR A 16 -0.04 24.45 -15.68
C THR A 16 1.02 23.34 -15.74
N SER A 17 0.70 22.14 -15.22
CA SER A 17 1.59 20.98 -15.23
C SER A 17 0.80 19.69 -15.05
N GLN A 18 1.31 18.60 -15.62
CA GLN A 18 0.75 17.25 -15.47
C GLN A 18 1.89 16.24 -15.36
N ARG A 19 1.73 15.27 -14.46
CA ARG A 19 2.54 14.07 -14.41
C ARG A 19 1.67 12.85 -14.64
N VAL A 20 2.04 12.04 -15.63
CA VAL A 20 1.39 10.75 -15.90
C VAL A 20 2.29 9.65 -15.35
N ILE A 21 1.75 8.83 -14.46
CA ILE A 21 2.43 7.67 -13.90
C ILE A 21 1.73 6.43 -14.45
N THR A 22 2.41 5.72 -15.34
CA THR A 22 1.86 4.50 -15.96
C THR A 22 2.16 3.26 -15.10
N PRO A 23 1.49 2.12 -15.31
CA PRO A 23 1.86 0.87 -14.64
C PRO A 23 3.33 0.48 -14.85
N LEU A 24 3.88 0.73 -16.05
CA LEU A 24 5.31 0.52 -16.34
C LEU A 24 6.19 1.47 -15.51
N THR A 25 5.78 2.72 -15.36
CA THR A 25 6.45 3.70 -14.48
C THR A 25 6.41 3.23 -13.03
N LEU A 26 5.26 2.71 -12.56
CA LEU A 26 5.13 2.20 -11.20
C LEU A 26 6.05 1.01 -10.92
N GLU A 27 6.16 0.10 -11.88
CA GLU A 27 7.04 -1.06 -11.79
C GLU A 27 8.52 -0.65 -11.77
N HIS A 28 8.92 0.28 -12.64
CA HIS A 28 10.31 0.72 -12.76
C HIS A 28 10.76 1.64 -11.62
N GLU A 29 9.94 2.61 -11.21
CA GLU A 29 10.32 3.60 -10.19
C GLU A 29 10.10 3.09 -8.76
N PHE A 30 9.08 2.27 -8.52
CA PHE A 30 8.66 1.86 -7.17
C PHE A 30 8.75 0.36 -6.92
N GLY A 31 9.19 -0.45 -7.90
CA GLY A 31 9.22 -1.90 -7.77
C GLY A 31 7.84 -2.55 -7.65
N LEU A 32 6.77 -1.82 -8.00
CA LEU A 32 5.41 -2.32 -7.95
C LEU A 32 5.15 -3.19 -9.18
N HIS A 33 5.44 -4.48 -9.07
CA HIS A 33 5.25 -5.42 -10.19
C HIS A 33 3.86 -5.28 -10.82
N LYS A 34 3.81 -5.14 -12.15
CA LYS A 34 2.61 -4.86 -12.96
C LYS A 34 1.84 -3.61 -12.53
N GLY A 35 2.49 -2.67 -11.85
CA GLY A 35 1.89 -1.44 -11.32
C GLY A 35 0.89 -1.66 -10.19
N ASN A 36 0.96 -2.77 -9.47
CA ASN A 36 -0.03 -3.09 -8.44
C ASN A 36 0.31 -2.45 -7.08
N ILE A 37 -0.38 -1.36 -6.75
CA ILE A 37 -0.21 -0.61 -5.48
C ILE A 37 -0.49 -1.45 -4.23
N PHE A 38 -1.29 -2.52 -4.34
CA PHE A 38 -1.62 -3.40 -3.22
C PHE A 38 -0.64 -4.57 -3.07
N HIS A 39 0.44 -4.59 -3.87
CA HIS A 39 1.50 -5.61 -3.86
C HIS A 39 0.95 -7.04 -4.06
N GLY A 40 -0.21 -7.15 -4.70
CA GLY A 40 -0.99 -8.37 -4.89
C GLY A 40 -2.41 -8.01 -5.29
N ALA A 41 -3.10 -8.89 -6.02
CA ALA A 41 -4.47 -8.56 -6.45
C ALA A 41 -5.43 -8.57 -5.26
N LEU A 42 -6.54 -7.85 -5.40
CA LEU A 42 -7.66 -7.85 -4.44
C LEU A 42 -8.68 -8.95 -4.77
N GLN A 43 -8.17 -10.11 -5.18
CA GLN A 43 -8.99 -11.32 -5.37
C GLN A 43 -9.22 -11.97 -4.00
N LEU A 44 -10.39 -12.59 -3.81
CA LEU A 44 -10.75 -13.20 -2.53
C LEU A 44 -9.68 -14.17 -1.99
N HIS A 45 -9.06 -14.94 -2.87
CA HIS A 45 -8.02 -15.91 -2.53
C HIS A 45 -6.62 -15.27 -2.32
N GLN A 46 -6.44 -13.97 -2.58
CA GLN A 46 -5.17 -13.23 -2.45
C GLN A 46 -5.25 -12.10 -1.40
N LEU A 47 -6.27 -12.12 -0.56
CA LEU A 47 -6.54 -11.09 0.45
C LEU A 47 -6.71 -11.70 1.85
N GLY A 48 -6.60 -10.86 2.87
CA GLY A 48 -6.83 -11.28 4.25
C GLY A 48 -5.80 -12.32 4.67
N TYR A 49 -6.24 -13.45 5.21
CA TYR A 49 -5.38 -14.48 5.80
C TYR A 49 -4.47 -15.20 4.79
N THR A 50 -4.76 -15.12 3.49
CA THR A 50 -3.88 -15.69 2.46
C THR A 50 -2.66 -14.81 2.16
N ARG A 51 -2.60 -13.60 2.72
CA ARG A 51 -1.40 -12.77 2.68
C ARG A 51 -0.41 -13.14 3.79
N PRO A 52 0.90 -12.98 3.54
CA PRO A 52 1.92 -13.17 4.57
C PRO A 52 1.63 -12.40 5.86
N GLN A 53 1.90 -13.05 7.00
CA GLN A 53 1.75 -12.43 8.31
C GLN A 53 2.92 -11.47 8.62
N ALA A 54 2.76 -10.67 9.67
CA ALA A 54 3.76 -9.68 10.08
C ALA A 54 5.12 -10.28 10.45
N ARG A 55 5.16 -11.46 11.08
CA ARG A 55 6.41 -12.20 11.37
C ARG A 55 6.77 -13.09 10.19
N THR A 56 8.01 -12.97 9.70
CA THR A 56 8.53 -13.89 8.68
C THR A 56 9.24 -15.10 9.33
N PRO A 57 9.53 -16.16 8.56
CA PRO A 57 10.36 -17.27 9.04
C PRO A 57 11.82 -16.88 9.34
N LEU A 58 12.26 -15.69 8.92
CA LEU A 58 13.61 -15.19 9.17
C LEU A 58 13.61 -14.32 10.43
N ASP A 59 14.46 -14.67 11.39
CA ASP A 59 14.56 -13.96 12.66
C ASP A 59 14.97 -12.50 12.44
N GLY A 60 14.20 -11.58 13.05
CA GLY A 60 14.42 -10.14 12.92
C GLY A 60 13.87 -9.50 11.64
N LEU A 61 13.27 -10.27 10.72
CA LEU A 61 12.63 -9.75 9.52
C LEU A 61 11.10 -9.74 9.67
N TYR A 62 10.50 -8.57 9.44
CA TYR A 62 9.06 -8.31 9.60
C TYR A 62 8.46 -7.64 8.37
N LEU A 63 7.18 -7.93 8.11
CA LEU A 63 6.43 -7.35 7.00
C LEU A 63 5.42 -6.32 7.49
N CYS A 64 5.54 -5.08 6.98
CA CYS A 64 4.69 -3.95 7.37
C CYS A 64 3.96 -3.27 6.19
N GLY A 65 4.16 -3.75 4.96
CA GLY A 65 3.65 -3.14 3.74
C GLY A 65 2.28 -3.66 3.30
N ALA A 66 1.79 -3.12 2.18
CA ALA A 66 0.48 -3.44 1.63
C ALA A 66 0.29 -4.92 1.22
N GLY A 67 1.38 -5.63 0.96
CA GLY A 67 1.37 -7.06 0.65
C GLY A 67 1.16 -7.97 1.86
N ALA A 68 1.24 -7.45 3.08
CA ALA A 68 1.05 -8.23 4.31
C ALA A 68 -0.41 -8.23 4.78
N HIS A 69 -0.75 -9.19 5.63
CA HIS A 69 -2.07 -9.32 6.25
C HIS A 69 -2.47 -8.05 7.01
N PRO A 70 -3.73 -7.58 6.90
CA PRO A 70 -4.86 -8.10 6.10
C PRO A 70 -4.89 -7.64 4.64
N GLY A 71 -4.06 -6.66 4.31
CA GLY A 71 -4.03 -5.95 3.05
C GLY A 71 -3.63 -4.50 3.26
N GLY A 72 -3.26 -3.83 2.17
CA GLY A 72 -2.76 -2.46 2.20
C GLY A 72 -3.78 -1.39 1.82
N GLY A 73 -3.24 -0.20 1.54
CA GLY A 73 -3.99 1.04 1.34
C GLY A 73 -3.72 2.01 2.48
N VAL A 74 -4.66 2.93 2.73
CA VAL A 74 -4.51 3.99 3.76
C VAL A 74 -4.80 3.48 5.19
N MET A 75 -5.08 2.18 5.36
CA MET A 75 -5.53 1.57 6.62
C MET A 75 -4.44 1.40 7.70
N GLY A 76 -3.16 1.37 7.33
CA GLY A 76 -2.03 1.29 8.29
C GLY A 76 -1.93 0.01 9.13
N THR A 77 -2.87 -0.93 9.01
CA THR A 77 -2.93 -2.15 9.84
C THR A 77 -1.71 -3.07 9.70
N PRO A 78 -1.16 -3.31 8.49
CA PRO A 78 0.06 -4.11 8.37
C PRO A 78 1.24 -3.53 9.18
N GLY A 79 1.40 -2.20 9.17
CA GLY A 79 2.41 -1.52 9.97
C GLY A 79 2.18 -1.67 11.48
N LYS A 80 0.94 -1.51 11.94
CA LYS A 80 0.56 -1.75 13.34
C LYS A 80 0.88 -3.18 13.77
N ASN A 81 0.51 -4.17 12.96
CA ASN A 81 0.75 -5.58 13.25
C ASN A 81 2.25 -5.89 13.35
N ALA A 82 3.06 -5.38 12.42
CA ALA A 82 4.51 -5.50 12.47
C ALA A 82 5.10 -4.92 13.76
N ALA A 83 4.71 -3.69 14.11
CA ALA A 83 5.19 -3.03 15.33
C ALA A 83 4.86 -3.84 16.60
N GLN A 84 3.64 -4.37 16.70
CA GLN A 84 3.23 -5.20 17.85
C GLN A 84 4.06 -6.48 17.97
N VAL A 85 4.33 -7.15 16.85
CA VAL A 85 5.14 -8.38 16.83
C VAL A 85 6.61 -8.06 17.18
N ILE A 86 7.16 -6.96 16.67
CA ILE A 86 8.53 -6.53 16.99
C ILE A 86 8.68 -6.29 18.49
N VAL A 87 7.78 -5.51 19.10
CA VAL A 87 7.81 -5.23 20.55
C VAL A 87 7.74 -6.52 21.36
N TRP A 88 6.89 -7.46 20.94
CA TRP A 88 6.76 -8.75 21.59
C TRP A 88 8.04 -9.61 21.50
N ASP A 89 8.69 -9.64 20.33
CA ASP A 89 9.89 -10.44 20.12
C ASP A 89 11.11 -9.85 20.85
N LEU A 90 11.22 -8.52 20.91
CA LEU A 90 12.24 -7.84 21.69
C LEU A 90 12.08 -8.14 23.19
N ALA A 91 10.86 -8.04 23.73
CA ALA A 91 10.59 -8.35 25.12
C ALA A 91 10.87 -9.82 25.48
N LYS A 92 10.68 -10.76 24.54
CA LYS A 92 11.07 -12.17 24.73
C LYS A 92 12.59 -12.36 24.75
N LYS A 93 13.31 -11.61 23.92
CA LYS A 93 14.77 -11.69 23.84
C LYS A 93 15.44 -11.17 25.10
N GLU A 94 14.90 -10.14 25.74
CA GLU A 94 15.42 -9.58 27.01
C GLU A 94 15.20 -10.49 28.23
N ARG A 95 14.22 -11.40 28.17
CA ARG A 95 13.90 -12.35 29.25
C ARG A 95 14.74 -13.62 29.22
N LYS A 96 15.60 -13.77 28.21
CA LYS A 96 16.42 -14.96 27.97
C LYS A 96 17.88 -14.62 28.17
#